data_AF-Q4UN81-F1
#
_entry.id   AF-Q4UN81-F1
#
_cell.length_a   1.000
_cell.length_b   1.000
_cell.length_c   1.000
_cell.angle_alpha   90.00
_cell.angle_beta   90.00
_cell.angle_gamma   90.00
#
_symmetry.space_group_name_H-M   'P 1'
#
loop_
_entity.id
_entity.type
_entity.pdbx_description
1 polymer ?
#
loop_
_entity_poly.entity_id
_entity_poly.type
_entity_poly.pdbx_seq_one_letter_code
_entity_poly.pdbx_strand_id
1 'polypeptide(L)'
;MVDGKLFSLRKQLQSLLIIDQNNIQITKASAKISIDIGDKSIIPNQVNYFSNPKDITFYNNVWASTTLTPYTNKEILIDQNLIIIDISNHGDNQIPQKGFVLSFPKEVSLPIVNINDAVKLNLEFIDKDGKYINLSKTASVVTGIPVLVQNGQNIVDNIKQDDPAHARTALGVRNDGTIVIVVAEHIYKQHIKDLKLAQVRSILQKEKGITFEKLTIPEALKILEKHLVNDNVIGQNRTCRLYVKPWM
;
A
#
# COMPACT_ATOMS: atom_id res chain seq x y z
N MET A 1 6.19 3.05 7.44
CA MET A 1 6.68 3.76 8.64
C MET A 1 7.70 4.78 8.17
N VAL A 2 7.66 6.02 8.66
CA VAL A 2 8.66 7.05 8.34
C VAL A 2 9.06 7.72 9.65
N ASP A 3 10.35 7.71 9.96
CA ASP A 3 10.93 8.25 11.20
C ASP A 3 10.20 7.76 12.46
N GLY A 4 9.98 6.44 12.53
CA GLY A 4 9.23 5.80 13.61
C GLY A 4 7.72 5.98 13.58
N LYS A 5 7.17 6.84 12.71
CA LYS A 5 5.74 7.07 12.60
C LYS A 5 5.08 6.02 11.74
N LEU A 6 4.12 5.29 12.31
CA LEU A 6 3.41 4.21 11.64
C LEU A 6 2.23 4.76 10.82
N PHE A 7 2.32 4.67 9.50
CA PHE A 7 1.28 5.13 8.57
C PHE A 7 0.24 4.05 8.27
N SER A 8 0.67 2.80 8.17
CA SER A 8 -0.19 1.63 7.95
C SER A 8 0.61 0.37 8.28
N LEU A 9 -0.10 -0.76 8.39
CA LEU A 9 0.50 -2.05 8.72
C LEU A 9 -0.05 -3.14 7.81
N ARG A 10 0.82 -3.99 7.28
CA ARG A 10 0.44 -5.26 6.62
C ARG A 10 0.92 -6.41 7.50
N LYS A 11 -0.01 -7.27 7.91
CA LYS A 11 0.27 -8.43 8.77
C LYS A 11 0.94 -9.60 8.05
N GLN A 12 0.80 -9.65 6.72
CA GLN A 12 1.42 -10.69 5.90
C GLN A 12 2.92 -10.45 5.78
N LEU A 13 3.68 -11.50 5.44
CA LEU A 13 5.08 -11.36 5.09
C LEU A 13 5.20 -10.46 3.85
N GLN A 14 5.95 -9.38 3.95
CA GLN A 14 6.19 -8.43 2.86
C GLN A 14 7.68 -8.20 2.68
N SER A 15 8.07 -7.74 1.49
CA SER A 15 9.42 -7.18 1.31
C SER A 15 9.46 -5.82 1.98
N LEU A 16 10.52 -5.55 2.73
CA LEU A 16 10.74 -4.31 3.45
C LEU A 16 12.05 -3.70 2.96
N LEU A 17 12.01 -2.44 2.53
CA LEU A 17 13.18 -1.58 2.54
C LEU A 17 13.19 -0.87 3.89
N ILE A 18 14.24 -1.11 4.67
CA ILE A 18 14.44 -0.54 6.00
C ILE A 18 15.63 0.40 5.94
N ILE A 19 15.43 1.60 6.47
CA ILE A 19 16.45 2.62 6.67
C ILE A 19 16.51 2.89 8.16
N ASP A 20 17.61 2.54 8.79
CA ASP A 20 17.77 2.66 10.24
C ASP A 20 19.24 2.89 10.63
N GLN A 21 19.51 3.94 11.41
CA GLN A 21 20.86 4.26 11.93
C GLN A 21 21.97 4.16 10.87
N ASN A 22 21.81 4.85 9.73
CA ASN A 22 22.71 4.82 8.57
C ASN A 22 22.85 3.48 7.84
N ASN A 23 22.07 2.47 8.23
CA ASN A 23 21.99 1.20 7.53
C ASN A 23 20.76 1.18 6.63
N ILE A 24 20.95 0.69 5.41
CA ILE A 24 19.87 0.45 4.46
C ILE A 24 19.89 -1.04 4.14
N GLN A 25 18.75 -1.71 4.33
CA GLN A 25 18.62 -3.13 4.07
C GLN A 25 17.29 -3.46 3.39
N ILE A 26 17.31 -4.50 2.57
CA ILE A 26 16.10 -5.12 2.01
C ILE A 26 15.95 -6.49 2.65
N THR A 27 14.80 -6.76 3.25
CA THR A 27 14.49 -8.04 3.90
C THR A 27 13.03 -8.44 3.68
N LYS A 28 12.63 -9.60 4.19
CA LYS A 28 11.23 -10.01 4.26
C LYS A 28 10.81 -10.18 5.70
N ALA A 29 9.78 -9.46 6.12
CA ALA A 29 9.21 -9.59 7.45
C ALA A 29 7.71 -9.31 7.44
N SER A 30 7.00 -9.87 8.42
CA SER A 30 5.65 -9.46 8.78
C SER A 30 5.76 -8.41 9.89
N ALA A 31 4.74 -7.58 10.02
CA ALA A 31 4.67 -6.60 11.09
C ALA A 31 3.41 -6.85 11.95
N LYS A 32 3.57 -6.78 13.26
CA LYS A 32 2.51 -7.00 14.24
C LYS A 32 2.47 -5.84 15.21
N ILE A 33 1.26 -5.36 15.48
CA ILE A 33 0.98 -4.37 16.52
C ILE A 33 0.13 -5.03 17.61
N SER A 34 0.50 -4.86 18.87
CA SER A 34 -0.34 -5.21 20.02
C SER A 34 -0.35 -4.10 21.04
N ILE A 35 -1.49 -3.95 21.71
CA ILE A 35 -1.71 -2.98 22.77
C ILE A 35 -2.09 -3.77 24.01
N ASP A 36 -1.24 -3.73 25.03
CA ASP A 36 -1.49 -4.41 26.29
C ASP A 36 -1.96 -3.39 27.34
N ILE A 37 -3.02 -3.73 28.07
CA ILE A 37 -3.64 -2.93 29.12
C ILE A 37 -3.93 -3.88 30.29
N GLY A 38 -3.11 -3.85 31.33
CA GLY A 38 -3.16 -4.84 32.40
C GLY A 38 -2.95 -6.27 31.87
N ASP A 39 -3.95 -7.13 32.08
CA ASP A 39 -3.97 -8.52 31.58
C ASP A 39 -4.59 -8.68 30.19
N LYS A 40 -5.06 -7.59 29.57
CA LYS A 40 -5.70 -7.60 28.26
C LYS A 40 -4.67 -7.31 27.17
N SER A 41 -4.73 -8.05 26.07
CA SER A 41 -3.97 -7.75 24.86
C SER A 41 -4.91 -7.58 23.68
N ILE A 42 -4.82 -6.42 23.03
CA ILE A 42 -5.65 -6.02 21.89
C ILE A 42 -4.75 -6.00 20.66
N ILE A 43 -5.18 -6.69 19.59
CA ILE A 43 -4.45 -6.72 18.32
C ILE A 43 -5.32 -6.05 17.25
N PRO A 44 -5.09 -4.76 16.96
CA PRO A 44 -5.78 -4.07 15.87
C PRO A 44 -5.66 -4.83 14.56
N ASN A 45 -6.77 -4.87 13.82
CA ASN A 45 -6.84 -5.41 12.47
C ASN A 45 -6.17 -4.47 11.47
N GLN A 46 -6.37 -3.17 11.66
CA GLN A 46 -5.93 -2.11 10.76
C GLN A 46 -5.20 -1.01 11.52
N VAL A 47 -4.41 -0.23 10.78
CA VAL A 47 -3.75 0.99 11.26
C VAL A 47 -4.05 2.11 10.27
N ASN A 48 -4.60 3.23 10.74
CA ASN A 48 -4.93 4.42 9.95
C ASN A 48 -5.62 4.06 8.63
N TYR A 49 -6.76 3.38 8.75
CA TYR A 49 -7.53 2.89 7.61
C TYR A 49 -8.99 3.27 7.81
N PHE A 50 -9.75 3.37 6.73
CA PHE A 50 -11.18 3.64 6.85
C PHE A 50 -11.88 2.54 7.66
N SER A 51 -12.70 2.97 8.62
CA SER A 51 -13.44 2.08 9.50
C SER A 51 -14.25 1.07 8.70
N ASN A 52 -14.28 -0.18 9.18
CA ASN A 52 -15.20 -1.19 8.71
C ASN A 52 -15.91 -1.86 9.89
N PRO A 53 -17.03 -2.57 9.66
CA PRO A 53 -17.86 -3.08 10.76
C PRO A 53 -17.25 -4.21 11.60
N LYS A 54 -16.07 -4.72 11.24
CA LYS A 54 -15.47 -5.93 11.85
C LYS A 54 -14.09 -5.69 12.45
N ASP A 55 -13.37 -4.68 11.97
CA ASP A 55 -11.97 -4.48 12.30
C ASP A 55 -11.79 -3.45 13.41
N ILE A 56 -11.09 -3.86 14.47
CA ILE A 56 -10.53 -2.92 15.43
C ILE A 56 -9.42 -2.14 14.71
N THR A 57 -9.49 -0.81 14.77
CA THR A 57 -8.55 0.05 14.04
C THR A 57 -7.77 0.94 15.00
N PHE A 58 -6.45 0.96 14.83
CA PHE A 58 -5.55 1.87 15.53
C PHE A 58 -5.39 3.16 14.70
N TYR A 59 -5.69 4.31 15.29
CA TYR A 59 -5.51 5.62 14.67
C TYR A 59 -4.48 6.44 15.44
N ASN A 60 -3.52 7.03 14.73
CA ASN A 60 -2.57 7.97 15.33
C ASN A 60 -2.57 9.30 14.58
N ASN A 61 -1.76 10.24 15.05
CA ASN A 61 -1.73 11.61 14.54
C ASN A 61 -1.17 11.77 13.10
N VAL A 62 -0.80 10.70 12.40
CA VAL A 62 -0.47 10.79 10.95
C VAL A 62 -1.67 10.49 10.05
N TRP A 63 -2.83 10.13 10.61
CA TRP A 63 -4.07 9.90 9.87
C TRP A 63 -4.79 11.20 9.50
N ALA A 64 -5.48 11.79 10.48
CA ALA A 64 -6.28 13.01 10.38
C ALA A 64 -6.42 13.64 11.78
N SER A 65 -7.21 14.71 11.92
CA SER A 65 -7.49 15.32 13.22
C SER A 65 -8.44 14.48 14.10
N THR A 66 -9.35 13.73 13.46
CA THR A 66 -10.26 12.78 14.12
C THR A 66 -10.11 11.39 13.51
N THR A 67 -10.73 10.38 14.12
CA THR A 67 -10.69 9.01 13.59
C THR A 67 -11.48 8.85 12.28
N LEU A 68 -12.43 9.75 11.97
CA LEU A 68 -13.34 9.64 10.83
C LEU A 68 -14.16 8.33 10.84
N THR A 69 -14.38 7.77 12.02
CA THR A 69 -15.16 6.55 12.22
C THR A 69 -16.65 6.87 12.36
N PRO A 70 -17.55 5.93 12.05
CA PRO A 70 -18.97 6.10 12.33
C PRO A 70 -19.23 6.38 13.81
N TYR A 71 -20.16 7.27 14.13
CA TYR A 71 -20.53 7.62 15.51
C TYR A 71 -21.03 6.43 16.34
N THR A 72 -21.37 5.31 15.70
CA THR A 72 -21.77 4.05 16.36
C THR A 72 -20.59 3.21 16.88
N ASN A 73 -19.35 3.55 16.53
CA ASN A 73 -18.17 2.92 17.09
C ASN A 73 -17.99 3.30 18.56
N LYS A 74 -17.12 2.59 19.26
CA LYS A 74 -16.67 2.92 20.61
C LYS A 74 -15.15 3.08 20.56
N GLU A 75 -14.59 4.04 21.29
CA GLU A 75 -13.19 4.41 21.13
C GLU A 75 -12.48 4.55 22.48
N ILE A 76 -11.25 4.04 22.57
CA ILE A 76 -10.36 4.26 23.72
C ILE A 76 -9.31 5.27 23.27
N LEU A 77 -9.17 6.38 23.99
CA LEU A 77 -8.22 7.43 23.70
C LEU A 77 -7.01 7.29 24.63
N ILE A 78 -5.81 7.22 24.05
CA ILE A 78 -4.54 7.06 24.76
C ILE A 78 -3.65 8.27 24.47
N ASP A 79 -3.06 8.86 25.50
CA ASP A 79 -2.16 10.00 25.34
C ASP A 79 -0.71 9.61 25.01
N GLN A 80 0.16 10.61 24.92
CA GLN A 80 1.60 10.42 24.65
C GLN A 80 2.37 9.70 25.77
N ASN A 81 1.82 9.67 26.99
CA ASN A 81 2.41 8.98 28.13
C ASN A 81 1.95 7.52 28.20
N LEU A 82 1.20 7.06 27.19
CA LEU A 82 0.60 5.74 27.10
C LEU A 82 -0.37 5.49 28.27
N ILE A 83 -1.21 6.47 28.57
CA ILE A 83 -2.27 6.36 29.58
C ILE A 83 -3.63 6.53 28.90
N ILE A 84 -4.62 5.72 29.29
CA ILE A 84 -6.00 5.91 28.84
C ILE A 84 -6.53 7.21 29.44
N ILE A 85 -6.88 8.17 28.57
CA ILE A 85 -7.44 9.46 28.99
C ILE A 85 -8.94 9.55 28.86
N ASP A 86 -9.54 8.73 27.97
CA ASP A 86 -10.99 8.67 27.79
C ASP A 86 -11.43 7.34 27.17
N ILE A 87 -12.67 6.97 27.43
CA ILE A 87 -13.36 5.82 26.85
C ILE A 87 -14.71 6.32 26.32
N SER A 88 -14.76 6.56 25.02
CA SER A 88 -15.94 7.10 24.35
C SER A 88 -16.88 6.00 23.87
N ASN A 89 -18.17 6.22 24.07
CA ASN A 89 -19.24 5.38 23.53
C ASN A 89 -19.67 5.78 22.10
N HIS A 90 -18.88 6.63 21.44
CA HIS A 90 -19.07 7.02 20.05
C HIS A 90 -17.74 7.06 19.29
N GLY A 91 -17.84 7.07 17.95
CA GLY A 91 -16.72 7.31 17.04
C GLY A 91 -16.46 8.79 16.73
N ASP A 92 -15.54 9.04 15.80
CA ASP A 92 -15.10 10.35 15.32
C ASP A 92 -14.48 11.26 16.40
N ASN A 93 -13.80 10.67 17.39
CA ASN A 93 -13.10 11.47 18.39
C ASN A 93 -11.83 12.10 17.84
N GLN A 94 -11.41 13.20 18.45
CA GLN A 94 -10.11 13.81 18.17
C GLN A 94 -8.99 12.84 18.54
N ILE A 95 -7.99 12.73 17.66
CA ILE A 95 -6.82 11.91 17.94
C ILE A 95 -5.86 12.71 18.83
N PRO A 96 -5.52 12.23 20.05
CA PRO A 96 -4.63 12.96 20.95
C PRO A 96 -3.27 13.25 20.31
N GLN A 97 -2.71 14.44 20.57
CA GLN A 97 -1.38 14.79 20.07
C GLN A 97 -0.33 13.80 20.59
N LYS A 98 0.42 13.17 19.68
CA LYS A 98 1.43 12.13 19.98
C LYS A 98 0.87 10.90 20.73
N GLY A 99 -0.45 10.81 20.87
CA GLY A 99 -1.15 9.63 21.35
C GLY A 99 -1.79 8.86 20.20
N PHE A 100 -2.78 8.03 20.53
CA PHE A 100 -3.53 7.25 19.56
C PHE A 100 -4.92 6.90 20.07
N VAL A 101 -5.77 6.42 19.16
CA VAL A 101 -7.12 5.96 19.45
C VAL A 101 -7.26 4.51 18.99
N LEU A 102 -7.85 3.67 19.84
CA LEU A 102 -8.31 2.35 19.44
C LEU A 102 -9.82 2.42 19.20
N SER A 103 -10.23 2.23 17.95
CA SER A 103 -11.64 2.24 17.56
C SER A 103 -12.18 0.81 17.42
N PHE A 104 -13.30 0.56 18.08
CA PHE A 104 -14.04 -0.69 18.10
C PHE A 104 -15.37 -0.49 17.37
N PRO A 105 -15.65 -1.27 16.31
CA PRO A 105 -16.97 -1.26 15.67
C PRO A 105 -18.08 -1.61 16.65
N LYS A 106 -19.31 -1.17 16.37
CA LYS A 106 -20.50 -1.39 17.22
C LYS A 106 -20.61 -2.83 17.76
N GLU A 107 -20.42 -3.80 16.86
CA GLU A 107 -20.58 -5.24 17.13
C GLU A 107 -19.42 -5.86 17.91
N VAL A 108 -18.29 -5.15 18.05
CA VAL A 108 -17.12 -5.61 18.80
C VAL A 108 -17.21 -5.07 20.22
N SER A 109 -17.16 -5.95 21.22
CA SER A 109 -17.15 -5.56 22.63
C SER A 109 -15.87 -4.80 23.00
N LEU A 110 -16.01 -3.75 23.81
CA LEU A 110 -14.86 -3.11 24.43
C LEU A 110 -14.29 -4.04 25.52
N PRO A 111 -12.96 -4.11 25.68
CA PRO A 111 -12.36 -4.72 26.85
C PRO A 111 -12.73 -3.93 28.11
N ILE A 112 -12.78 -4.61 29.25
CA ILE A 112 -12.95 -3.94 30.55
C ILE A 112 -11.63 -3.27 30.91
N VAL A 113 -11.59 -1.94 30.80
CA VAL A 113 -10.45 -1.06 31.09
C VAL A 113 -10.96 0.23 31.73
N ASN A 114 -10.09 0.97 32.42
CA ASN A 114 -10.43 2.20 33.11
C ASN A 114 -9.57 3.38 32.61
N ILE A 115 -10.13 4.58 32.72
CA ILE A 115 -9.34 5.81 32.59
C ILE A 115 -8.20 5.77 33.63
N ASN A 116 -7.02 6.24 33.23
CA ASN A 116 -5.74 6.16 33.93
C ASN A 116 -5.04 4.79 33.92
N ASP A 117 -5.59 3.77 33.26
CA ASP A 117 -4.83 2.53 33.04
C ASP A 117 -3.61 2.80 32.16
N ALA A 118 -2.47 2.21 32.54
CA ALA A 118 -1.25 2.26 31.76
C ALA A 118 -1.34 1.31 30.56
N VAL A 119 -0.82 1.76 29.43
CA VAL A 119 -0.87 1.07 28.15
C VAL A 119 0.55 0.74 27.69
N LYS A 120 0.74 -0.46 27.15
CA LYS A 120 1.98 -0.85 26.48
C LYS A 120 1.69 -1.04 24.99
N LEU A 121 2.40 -0.28 24.16
CA LEU A 121 2.35 -0.43 22.70
C LEU A 121 3.55 -1.26 22.24
N ASN A 122 3.29 -2.40 21.60
CA ASN A 122 4.33 -3.23 21.00
C ASN A 122 4.17 -3.19 19.47
N LEU A 123 5.27 -2.88 18.77
CA LEU A 123 5.38 -3.01 17.32
C LEU A 123 6.55 -3.95 17.02
N GLU A 124 6.22 -5.11 16.46
CA GLU A 124 7.17 -6.19 16.20
C GLU A 124 7.29 -6.41 14.70
N PHE A 125 8.53 -6.56 14.22
CA PHE A 125 8.83 -7.02 12.87
C PHE A 125 9.43 -8.42 12.97
N ILE A 126 8.83 -9.40 12.30
CA ILE A 126 9.20 -10.81 12.42
C ILE A 126 9.59 -11.33 11.05
N ASP A 127 10.82 -11.79 10.89
CA ASP A 127 11.31 -12.31 9.62
C ASP A 127 10.69 -13.67 9.26
N LYS A 128 11.03 -14.17 8.07
CA LYS A 128 10.54 -15.48 7.58
C LYS A 128 10.91 -16.67 8.47
N ASP A 129 11.96 -16.55 9.29
CA ASP A 129 12.49 -17.60 10.15
C ASP A 129 11.98 -17.43 11.61
N GLY A 130 11.07 -16.47 11.83
CA GLY A 130 10.48 -16.19 13.15
C GLY A 130 11.35 -15.31 14.05
N LYS A 131 12.44 -14.72 13.55
CA LYS A 131 13.32 -13.86 14.34
C LYS A 131 12.80 -12.42 14.34
N TYR A 132 12.90 -11.78 15.49
CA TYR A 132 12.57 -10.36 15.64
C TYR A 132 13.63 -9.48 14.99
N ILE A 133 13.17 -8.50 14.20
CA ILE A 133 13.98 -7.42 13.66
C ILE A 133 13.83 -6.23 14.59
N ASN A 134 14.90 -5.91 15.32
CA ASN A 134 14.95 -4.74 16.18
C ASN A 134 15.20 -3.49 15.33
N LEU A 135 14.29 -2.52 15.42
CA LEU A 135 14.39 -1.23 14.75
C LEU A 135 14.52 -0.12 15.78
N SER A 136 15.31 0.90 15.48
CA SER A 136 15.35 2.11 16.29
C SER A 136 14.03 2.88 16.20
N LYS A 137 13.80 3.79 17.16
CA LYS A 137 12.62 4.65 17.19
C LYS A 137 12.53 5.61 16.01
N THR A 138 13.61 5.78 15.25
CA THR A 138 13.67 6.67 14.07
C THR A 138 13.74 5.88 12.77
N ALA A 139 13.55 4.56 12.79
CA ALA A 139 13.59 3.76 11.59
C ALA A 139 12.50 4.15 10.59
N SER A 140 12.84 4.09 9.32
CA SER A 140 11.92 4.25 8.18
C SER A 140 11.79 2.91 7.46
N VAL A 141 10.57 2.50 7.17
CA VAL A 141 10.26 1.21 6.55
C VAL A 141 9.18 1.38 5.49
N VAL A 142 9.46 0.93 4.27
CA VAL A 142 8.48 0.85 3.18
C VAL A 142 8.32 -0.59 2.72
N THR A 143 7.06 -1.01 2.55
CA THR A 143 6.69 -2.36 2.10
C THR A 143 6.51 -2.38 0.59
N GLY A 144 6.92 -3.46 -0.07
CA GLY A 144 6.65 -3.70 -1.49
C GLY A 144 6.59 -5.20 -1.82
N ILE A 145 5.95 -5.55 -2.93
CA ILE A 145 5.87 -6.93 -3.42
C ILE A 145 5.98 -7.00 -4.95
N PRO A 146 6.59 -8.06 -5.50
CA PRO A 146 7.50 -9.01 -4.84
C PRO A 146 8.94 -8.45 -4.72
N VAL A 147 9.84 -9.14 -3.99
CA VAL A 147 11.29 -8.88 -4.14
C VAL A 147 11.73 -9.37 -5.51
N LEU A 148 12.41 -8.51 -6.29
CA LEU A 148 12.80 -8.80 -7.67
C LEU A 148 14.23 -9.34 -7.79
N VAL A 149 15.16 -8.73 -7.05
CA VAL A 149 16.59 -9.04 -7.08
C VAL A 149 17.11 -9.14 -5.66
N GLN A 150 17.90 -10.16 -5.37
CA GLN A 150 18.60 -10.33 -4.10
C GLN A 150 19.99 -10.85 -4.35
N ASN A 151 21.00 -10.24 -3.72
CA ASN A 151 22.41 -10.61 -3.86
C ASN A 151 22.87 -10.69 -5.33
N GLY A 152 22.40 -9.76 -6.17
CA GLY A 152 22.72 -9.71 -7.59
C GLY A 152 22.03 -10.75 -8.47
N GLN A 153 21.16 -11.59 -7.90
CA GLN A 153 20.40 -12.62 -8.62
C GLN A 153 18.93 -12.23 -8.72
N ASN A 154 18.34 -12.48 -9.88
CA ASN A 154 16.89 -12.44 -10.03
C ASN A 154 16.28 -13.56 -9.18
N ILE A 155 15.21 -13.26 -8.45
CA ILE A 155 14.52 -14.22 -7.56
C ILE A 155 13.07 -14.47 -7.99
N VAL A 156 12.61 -13.79 -9.04
CA VAL A 156 11.32 -14.03 -9.67
C VAL A 156 11.58 -14.67 -11.03
N ASP A 157 11.53 -16.00 -11.08
CA ASP A 157 11.82 -16.76 -12.30
C ASP A 157 10.60 -16.97 -13.20
N ASN A 158 9.39 -16.74 -12.69
CA ASN A 158 8.15 -17.05 -13.39
C ASN A 158 7.24 -15.82 -13.49
N ILE A 159 7.60 -14.86 -14.35
CA ILE A 159 6.58 -13.97 -14.91
C ILE A 159 5.68 -14.87 -15.76
N LYS A 160 4.44 -15.11 -15.33
CA LYS A 160 3.44 -15.75 -16.20
C LYS A 160 3.39 -14.91 -17.47
N GLN A 161 3.77 -15.49 -18.61
CA GLN A 161 3.85 -14.76 -19.89
C GLN A 161 2.51 -14.10 -20.27
N ASP A 162 1.41 -14.55 -19.69
CA ASP A 162 0.06 -14.07 -19.96
C ASP A 162 -0.41 -12.91 -19.06
N ASP A 163 0.40 -12.46 -18.09
CA ASP A 163 0.00 -11.30 -17.28
C ASP A 163 0.08 -10.01 -18.12
N PRO A 164 -1.00 -9.22 -18.19
CA PRO A 164 -1.01 -7.98 -18.96
C PRO A 164 0.07 -7.02 -18.46
N ALA A 165 0.76 -6.40 -19.41
CA ALA A 165 1.78 -5.40 -19.12
C ALA A 165 1.15 -4.20 -18.38
N HIS A 166 1.86 -3.69 -17.38
CA HIS A 166 1.41 -2.59 -16.55
C HIS A 166 2.59 -1.71 -16.14
N ALA A 167 2.30 -0.45 -15.81
CA ALA A 167 3.29 0.42 -15.21
C ALA A 167 3.72 -0.15 -13.85
N ARG A 168 5.00 0.02 -13.52
CA ARG A 168 5.61 -0.51 -12.28
C ARG A 168 6.62 0.49 -11.73
N THR A 169 6.73 0.51 -10.41
CA THR A 169 7.81 1.20 -9.69
C THR A 169 8.50 0.19 -8.79
N ALA A 170 9.82 0.26 -8.70
CA ALA A 170 10.62 -0.57 -7.81
C ALA A 170 11.67 0.27 -7.08
N LEU A 171 12.01 -0.18 -5.88
CA LEU A 171 13.11 0.35 -5.08
C LEU A 171 14.18 -0.73 -4.92
N GLY A 172 15.43 -0.34 -5.05
CA GLY A 172 16.59 -1.21 -4.87
C GLY A 172 17.72 -0.50 -4.14
N VAL A 173 18.70 -1.28 -3.68
CA VAL A 173 19.88 -0.78 -2.98
C VAL A 173 21.10 -1.43 -3.62
N ARG A 174 22.10 -0.63 -3.98
CA ARG A 174 23.39 -1.12 -4.50
C ARG A 174 24.31 -1.54 -3.36
N ASN A 175 25.37 -2.28 -3.67
CA ASN A 175 26.38 -2.69 -2.70
C ASN A 175 27.08 -1.50 -2.02
N ASP A 176 27.11 -0.33 -2.66
CA ASP A 176 27.65 0.92 -2.12
C ASP A 176 26.65 1.71 -1.25
N GLY A 177 25.47 1.16 -0.98
CA GLY A 177 24.41 1.81 -0.20
C GLY A 177 23.52 2.77 -0.99
N THR A 178 23.79 3.01 -2.28
CA THR A 178 22.97 3.92 -3.09
C THR A 178 21.56 3.36 -3.30
N ILE A 179 20.55 4.20 -3.03
CA ILE A 179 19.15 3.87 -3.32
C ILE A 179 18.88 4.09 -4.82
N VAL A 180 18.25 3.11 -5.42
CA VAL A 180 17.84 3.11 -6.83
C VAL A 180 16.32 3.12 -6.89
N ILE A 181 15.76 4.11 -7.60
CA ILE A 181 14.33 4.17 -7.90
C ILE A 181 14.16 3.88 -9.39
N VAL A 182 13.40 2.84 -9.69
CA VAL A 182 13.10 2.41 -11.07
C VAL A 182 11.64 2.69 -11.35
N VAL A 183 11.36 3.43 -12.43
CA VAL A 183 10.01 3.66 -12.95
C VAL A 183 9.93 3.07 -14.35
N ALA A 184 9.02 2.13 -14.52
CA ALA A 184 8.65 1.54 -15.81
C ALA A 184 7.25 2.03 -16.18
N GLU A 185 7.16 2.88 -17.19
CA GLU A 185 5.91 3.44 -17.69
C GLU A 185 5.19 2.44 -18.61
N HIS A 186 3.86 2.53 -18.67
CA HIS A 186 3.05 1.77 -19.61
C HIS A 186 1.93 2.65 -20.19
N ILE A 187 1.72 2.54 -21.49
CA ILE A 187 0.60 3.19 -22.18
C ILE A 187 -0.57 2.22 -22.20
N TYR A 188 -1.56 2.48 -21.37
CA TYR A 188 -2.79 1.69 -21.32
C TYR A 188 -3.60 1.95 -22.59
N LYS A 189 -3.91 0.88 -23.32
CA LYS A 189 -4.82 0.93 -24.46
C LYS A 189 -6.25 1.06 -23.95
N GLN A 190 -7.02 1.98 -24.53
CA GLN A 190 -8.44 2.14 -24.23
C GLN A 190 -9.21 0.88 -24.68
N HIS A 191 -10.09 0.34 -23.84
CA HIS A 191 -10.91 -0.81 -24.23
C HIS A 191 -11.92 -0.39 -25.30
N ILE A 192 -12.25 -1.28 -26.24
CA ILE A 192 -13.15 -0.96 -27.37
C ILE A 192 -14.53 -0.48 -26.91
N LYS A 193 -15.02 -1.01 -25.78
CA LYS A 193 -16.28 -0.62 -25.12
C LYS A 193 -16.29 0.84 -24.62
N ASP A 194 -15.11 1.40 -24.37
CA ASP A 194 -14.97 2.77 -23.85
C ASP A 194 -14.80 3.79 -24.98
N LEU A 195 -14.71 3.35 -26.24
CA LEU A 195 -14.62 4.25 -27.38
C LEU A 195 -15.91 5.04 -27.56
N LYS A 196 -15.78 6.36 -27.63
CA LYS A 196 -16.89 7.23 -28.03
C LYS A 196 -17.15 7.06 -29.53
N LEU A 197 -18.41 7.23 -29.95
CA LEU A 197 -18.82 7.12 -31.36
C LEU A 197 -17.98 7.99 -32.31
N ALA A 198 -17.58 9.19 -31.88
CA ALA A 198 -16.72 10.07 -32.66
C ALA A 198 -15.32 9.48 -32.89
N GLN A 199 -14.76 8.78 -31.91
CA GLN A 199 -13.48 8.08 -32.02
C GLN A 199 -13.60 6.88 -32.95
N VAL A 200 -14.66 6.08 -32.82
CA VAL A 200 -14.96 4.97 -33.73
C VAL A 200 -15.02 5.46 -35.17
N ARG A 201 -15.78 6.54 -35.42
CA ARG A 201 -15.89 7.15 -36.75
C ARG A 201 -14.55 7.62 -37.27
N SER A 202 -13.75 8.29 -36.45
CA SER A 202 -12.41 8.76 -36.84
C SER A 202 -11.46 7.62 -37.20
N ILE A 203 -11.48 6.51 -36.43
CA ILE A 203 -10.65 5.33 -36.71
C ILE A 203 -11.07 4.68 -38.03
N LEU A 204 -12.36 4.44 -38.23
CA LEU A 204 -12.87 3.83 -39.45
C LEU A 204 -12.62 4.71 -40.69
N GLN A 205 -12.67 6.04 -40.56
CA GLN A 205 -12.38 6.98 -41.66
C GLN A 205 -10.91 7.00 -42.09
N LYS A 206 -9.98 6.63 -41.21
CA LYS A 206 -8.54 6.57 -41.54
C LYS A 206 -8.16 5.36 -42.39
N GLU A 207 -9.00 4.33 -42.40
CA GLU A 207 -8.70 3.11 -43.14
C GLU A 207 -9.08 3.27 -44.61
N LYS A 208 -8.06 3.26 -45.47
CA LYS A 208 -8.24 3.41 -46.92
C LYS A 208 -9.04 2.23 -47.49
N GLY A 209 -10.02 2.53 -48.34
CA GLY A 209 -10.76 1.52 -49.12
C GLY A 209 -12.05 1.01 -48.47
N ILE A 210 -12.50 1.60 -47.36
CA ILE A 210 -13.78 1.24 -46.74
C ILE A 210 -14.90 2.16 -47.24
N THR A 211 -15.98 1.57 -47.75
CA THR A 211 -17.26 2.25 -47.96
C THR A 211 -18.14 1.95 -46.75
N PHE A 212 -18.52 2.98 -45.97
CA PHE A 212 -19.34 2.82 -44.75
C PHE A 212 -20.64 2.04 -44.98
N GLU A 213 -21.22 2.15 -46.17
CA GLU A 213 -22.45 1.47 -46.58
C GLU A 213 -22.32 -0.06 -46.69
N LYS A 214 -21.09 -0.58 -46.82
CA LYS A 214 -20.80 -2.02 -46.95
C LYS A 214 -20.10 -2.60 -45.73
N LEU A 215 -19.84 -1.79 -44.70
CA LEU A 215 -19.08 -2.21 -43.53
C LEU A 215 -19.96 -3.04 -42.59
N THR A 216 -19.61 -4.31 -42.39
CA THR A 216 -20.31 -5.15 -41.41
C THR A 216 -19.76 -4.94 -39.99
N ILE A 217 -20.56 -5.28 -38.97
CA ILE A 217 -20.13 -5.17 -37.56
C ILE A 217 -18.84 -5.98 -37.29
N PRO A 218 -18.69 -7.25 -37.75
CA PRO A 218 -17.46 -8.00 -37.54
C PRO A 218 -16.22 -7.37 -38.19
N GLU A 219 -16.36 -6.78 -39.38
CA GLU A 219 -15.27 -6.08 -40.06
C GLU A 219 -14.89 -4.80 -39.33
N ALA A 220 -15.88 -4.00 -38.91
CA ALA A 220 -15.65 -2.81 -38.11
C ALA A 220 -14.91 -3.16 -36.81
N LEU A 221 -15.33 -4.24 -36.13
CA LEU A 221 -14.69 -4.73 -34.91
C LEU A 221 -13.23 -5.11 -35.18
N LYS A 222 -12.94 -5.84 -36.26
CA LYS A 222 -11.57 -6.22 -36.64
C LYS A 222 -10.66 -5.01 -36.91
N ILE A 223 -11.20 -3.95 -37.52
CA ILE A 223 -10.44 -2.72 -37.79
C ILE A 223 -10.18 -1.93 -36.50
N LEU A 224 -11.19 -1.80 -35.65
CA LEU A 224 -11.05 -1.15 -34.35
C LEU A 224 -10.06 -1.92 -33.47
N GLU A 225 -10.18 -3.25 -33.42
CA GLU A 225 -9.21 -4.11 -32.76
C GLU A 225 -7.83 -3.91 -33.34
N LYS A 226 -7.61 -3.96 -34.66
CA LYS A 226 -6.28 -3.68 -35.26
C LYS A 226 -5.70 -2.32 -34.83
N HIS A 227 -6.49 -1.24 -34.82
CA HIS A 227 -6.00 0.09 -34.40
C HIS A 227 -5.76 0.21 -32.90
N LEU A 228 -6.51 -0.55 -32.10
CA LEU A 228 -6.30 -0.64 -30.65
C LEU A 228 -5.19 -1.66 -30.30
N VAL A 229 -4.96 -2.65 -31.15
CA VAL A 229 -4.14 -3.85 -30.90
C VAL A 229 -2.77 -3.78 -31.57
N ASN A 230 -2.56 -3.12 -32.71
CA ASN A 230 -1.30 -3.10 -33.51
C ASN A 230 0.03 -3.03 -32.70
N ASP A 231 0.48 -4.17 -32.18
CA ASP A 231 1.49 -5.13 -32.67
C ASP A 231 2.84 -4.64 -33.22
N ASN A 232 3.22 -3.36 -33.12
CA ASN A 232 4.61 -2.97 -33.42
C ASN A 232 5.22 -1.91 -32.47
N VAL A 233 4.61 -1.68 -31.31
CA VAL A 233 5.29 -1.00 -30.19
C VAL A 233 5.40 -1.96 -29.01
N ILE A 234 5.86 -3.18 -29.29
CA ILE A 234 6.56 -3.95 -28.26
C ILE A 234 7.93 -3.27 -28.09
N GLY A 235 7.97 -2.24 -27.24
CA GLY A 235 9.16 -1.96 -26.44
C GLY A 235 10.26 -1.04 -26.98
N GLN A 236 10.00 -0.01 -27.80
CA GLN A 236 11.06 0.96 -28.16
C GLN A 236 10.98 2.37 -27.57
N ASN A 237 10.01 2.68 -26.72
CA ASN A 237 10.16 3.79 -25.76
C ASN A 237 10.00 3.24 -24.33
N ARG A 238 10.78 2.22 -23.99
CA ARG A 238 11.06 1.93 -22.58
C ARG A 238 11.98 3.03 -22.07
N THR A 239 11.45 4.21 -21.76
CA THR A 239 12.18 5.16 -20.92
C THR A 239 12.18 4.62 -19.50
N CYS A 240 13.06 3.66 -19.24
CA CYS A 240 13.42 3.34 -17.86
C CYS A 240 14.21 4.53 -17.34
N ARG A 241 13.54 5.40 -16.57
CA ARG A 241 14.24 6.49 -15.89
C ARG A 241 14.80 5.92 -14.59
N LEU A 242 16.11 5.72 -14.58
CA LEU A 242 16.86 5.39 -13.40
C LEU A 242 17.13 6.68 -12.63
N TYR A 243 16.46 6.86 -11.50
CA TYR A 243 16.84 7.92 -10.57
C TYR A 243 17.81 7.32 -9.56
N VAL A 244 19.07 7.74 -9.65
CA VAL A 244 20.13 7.38 -8.70
C VAL A 244 20.32 8.59 -7.80
N LYS A 245 20.06 8.42 -6.50
CA LYS A 245 20.38 9.44 -5.51
C LYS A 245 21.35 8.85 -4.49
N PRO A 246 22.56 9.42 -4.32
CA PRO A 246 23.43 9.05 -3.22
C PRO A 246 22.70 9.28 -1.90
N TRP A 247 22.81 8.33 -0.97
CA TRP A 247 22.41 8.57 0.40
C TRP A 247 23.55 9.35 1.07
N MET A 248 23.24 10.53 1.63
CA MET A 248 24.19 11.39 2.35
C MET A 248 23.99 11.21 3.84
#